data_AF-A0A317ES65-F1
#
_entry.id   AF-A0A317ES65-F1
#
_cell.length_a   1.000
_cell.length_b   1.000
_cell.length_c   1.000
_cell.angle_alpha   90.00
_cell.angle_beta   90.00
_cell.angle_gamma   90.00
#
_symmetry.space_group_name_H-M   'P 1'
#
loop_
_entity.id
_entity.type
_entity.pdbx_description
1 polymer ?
#
loop_
_entity_poly.entity_id
_entity_poly.type
_entity_poly.pdbx_seq_one_letter_code
_entity_poly.pdbx_strand_id
1 'polypeptide(L)'
;MKNLKLIVPALLLLFSACSQATRTSGNDLSEGVQKDALNVADSLETKISVNGKVIQGEPLVMRFVVYNNTDSTKSFCIWHTPFEPLMSKYLDITNEKGEEVAYKGAMAKRMMPPPADSYTNVKPGDSLVANADLLKGYDLKTGSSYKLTYNGSNMSGLVSKDTVTFVYEDIH
;
A
#
# COMPACT_ATOMS: atom_id res chain seq x y z
N MET A 1 -78.40 -19.40 -11.41
CA MET A 1 -79.18 -18.30 -10.81
C MET A 1 -78.26 -17.51 -9.90
N LYS A 2 -78.25 -16.20 -10.15
CA LYS A 2 -77.70 -15.05 -9.40
C LYS A 2 -77.51 -15.27 -7.88
N ASN A 3 -76.50 -14.58 -7.32
CA ASN A 3 -76.40 -13.91 -5.98
C ASN A 3 -75.20 -14.38 -5.13
N LEU A 4 -74.42 -13.60 -4.38
CA LEU A 4 -74.29 -12.16 -4.11
C LEU A 4 -73.26 -11.98 -2.94
N LYS A 5 -72.33 -11.00 -3.02
CA LYS A 5 -71.68 -10.22 -1.91
C LYS A 5 -70.63 -10.93 -1.00
N LEU A 6 -69.63 -10.31 -0.36
CA LEU A 6 -69.05 -8.94 -0.31
C LEU A 6 -67.88 -8.93 0.72
N ILE A 7 -66.74 -8.32 0.34
CA ILE A 7 -65.72 -7.57 1.14
C ILE A 7 -65.05 -8.21 2.38
N VAL A 8 -63.70 -8.19 2.37
CA VAL A 8 -62.84 -8.11 3.58
C VAL A 8 -61.78 -7.02 3.34
N PRO A 9 -61.56 -6.07 4.27
CA PRO A 9 -60.65 -4.93 4.08
C PRO A 9 -59.20 -5.29 4.39
N ALA A 10 -58.27 -4.83 3.55
CA ALA A 10 -56.83 -4.91 3.78
C ALA A 10 -56.39 -3.83 4.78
N LEU A 11 -55.74 -4.29 5.84
CA LEU A 11 -55.22 -3.53 6.97
C LEU A 11 -54.00 -2.69 6.54
N LEU A 12 -54.11 -1.36 6.60
CA LEU A 12 -53.01 -0.42 6.37
C LEU A 12 -52.14 -0.32 7.63
N LEU A 13 -50.90 -0.82 7.55
CA LEU A 13 -49.88 -0.66 8.59
C LEU A 13 -49.23 0.72 8.45
N LEU A 14 -49.37 1.55 9.48
CA LEU A 14 -48.68 2.83 9.62
C LEU A 14 -47.25 2.58 10.11
N PHE A 15 -46.25 2.98 9.32
CA PHE A 15 -44.85 3.02 9.77
C PHE A 15 -44.64 4.19 10.73
N SER A 16 -44.25 3.87 11.96
CA SER A 16 -43.84 4.83 12.99
C SER A 16 -42.39 5.24 12.75
N ALA A 17 -42.14 6.53 12.53
CA ALA A 17 -40.79 7.09 12.39
C ALA A 17 -40.30 7.62 13.74
N CYS A 18 -39.34 6.94 14.36
CA CYS A 18 -38.59 7.46 15.51
C CYS A 18 -37.36 8.22 15.01
N SER A 19 -37.41 9.55 15.09
CA SER A 19 -36.21 10.40 14.98
C SER A 19 -35.50 10.38 16.34
N GLN A 20 -34.32 9.77 16.43
CA GLN A 20 -33.44 9.93 17.59
C GLN A 20 -32.37 10.98 17.29
N ALA A 21 -32.55 12.16 17.89
CA ALA A 21 -31.51 13.16 18.03
C ALA A 21 -30.64 12.80 19.24
N THR A 22 -29.46 12.23 19.00
CA THR A 22 -28.49 11.97 20.07
C THR A 22 -27.74 13.25 20.38
N ARG A 23 -27.97 13.76 21.60
CA ARG A 23 -27.25 14.88 22.21
C ARG A 23 -25.89 14.40 22.71
N THR A 24 -24.86 15.15 22.36
CA THR A 24 -23.48 14.93 22.82
C THR A 24 -23.39 15.15 24.34
N SER A 25 -22.92 14.16 25.06
CA SER A 25 -22.33 14.32 26.39
C SER A 25 -21.09 13.45 26.43
N GLY A 26 -19.95 14.12 26.25
CA GLY A 26 -18.65 13.48 26.28
C GLY A 26 -18.28 13.15 27.72
N ASN A 27 -18.09 11.87 27.98
CA ASN A 27 -16.97 11.39 28.77
C ASN A 27 -16.85 9.89 28.50
N ASP A 28 -15.97 9.48 27.60
CA ASP A 28 -15.50 8.10 27.58
C ASP A 28 -14.06 8.05 27.09
N LEU A 29 -13.22 7.57 28.01
CA LEU A 29 -11.93 6.98 27.72
C LEU A 29 -12.19 5.79 26.79
N SER A 30 -11.75 5.90 25.55
CA SER A 30 -11.70 4.78 24.62
C SER A 30 -10.52 5.02 23.71
N GLU A 31 -9.50 4.18 23.88
CA GLU A 31 -8.41 3.96 22.93
C GLU A 31 -8.99 3.50 21.60
N GLY A 32 -9.47 4.46 20.82
CA GLY A 32 -9.76 4.27 19.41
C GLY A 32 -8.45 4.42 18.66
N VAL A 33 -7.92 3.33 18.13
CA VAL A 33 -6.95 3.37 17.03
C VAL A 33 -7.63 4.15 15.91
N GLN A 34 -7.35 5.45 15.84
CA GLN A 34 -7.72 6.24 14.69
C GLN A 34 -6.93 5.66 13.53
N LYS A 35 -7.63 5.14 12.52
CA LYS A 35 -7.10 5.12 11.17
C LYS A 35 -6.95 6.58 10.76
N ASP A 36 -5.82 7.17 11.14
CA ASP A 36 -5.40 8.46 10.60
C ASP A 36 -5.34 8.27 9.08
N ALA A 37 -6.24 8.94 8.39
CA ALA A 37 -6.03 9.23 6.99
C ALA A 37 -4.72 10.01 6.94
N LEU A 38 -3.63 9.36 6.52
CA LEU A 38 -2.30 9.95 6.42
C LEU A 38 -2.44 11.35 5.83
N ASN A 39 -2.14 12.36 6.63
CA ASN A 39 -2.14 13.72 6.14
C ASN A 39 -0.98 13.79 5.13
N VAL A 40 -1.32 13.76 3.84
CA VAL A 40 -0.33 13.56 2.76
C VAL A 40 0.75 14.66 2.82
N ALA A 41 0.40 15.86 3.28
CA ALA A 41 1.32 16.98 3.46
C ALA A 41 2.31 16.78 4.63
N ASP A 42 1.97 15.95 5.62
CA ASP A 42 2.82 15.63 6.78
C ASP A 42 3.44 14.21 6.69
N SER A 43 3.36 13.59 5.51
CA SER A 43 3.83 12.22 5.28
C SER A 43 5.21 12.18 4.60
N LEU A 44 5.95 11.10 4.84
CA LEU A 44 7.16 10.79 4.09
C LEU A 44 6.77 10.25 2.70
N GLU A 45 7.23 10.94 1.66
CA GLU A 45 7.00 10.54 0.26
C GLU A 45 8.12 9.61 -0.20
N THR A 46 7.80 8.56 -0.95
CA THR A 46 8.79 7.75 -1.66
C THR A 46 8.72 7.94 -3.17
N LYS A 47 9.90 8.00 -3.80
CA LYS A 47 10.07 7.93 -5.25
C LYS A 47 10.81 6.67 -5.66
N ILE A 48 10.32 6.06 -6.74
CA ILE A 48 10.81 4.78 -7.25
C ILE A 48 11.24 4.95 -8.69
N SER A 49 12.41 4.41 -9.02
CA SER A 49 12.92 4.41 -10.38
C SER A 49 13.64 3.09 -10.67
N VAL A 50 13.53 2.63 -11.90
CA VAL A 50 14.26 1.48 -12.45
C VAL A 50 14.87 1.96 -13.76
N ASN A 51 16.11 1.55 -14.06
CA ASN A 51 16.68 1.84 -15.37
C ASN A 51 15.77 1.19 -16.44
N GLY A 52 15.25 1.99 -17.37
CA GLY A 52 14.16 1.58 -18.26
C GLY A 52 14.51 0.41 -19.20
N LYS A 53 15.79 0.08 -19.34
CA LYS A 53 16.33 -1.07 -20.07
C LYS A 53 17.46 -1.67 -19.25
N VAL A 54 17.36 -2.96 -18.92
CA VAL A 54 18.43 -3.74 -18.28
C VAL A 54 18.67 -4.99 -19.10
N ILE A 55 19.94 -5.28 -19.41
CA ILE A 55 20.34 -6.43 -20.20
C ILE A 55 20.50 -7.64 -19.29
N GLN A 56 20.12 -8.82 -19.76
CA GLN A 56 20.36 -10.08 -19.07
C GLN A 56 21.84 -10.23 -18.66
N GLY A 57 22.06 -10.72 -17.44
CA GLY A 57 23.40 -10.83 -16.85
C GLY A 57 23.80 -9.65 -15.96
N GLU A 58 23.14 -8.50 -16.11
CA GLU A 58 23.31 -7.35 -15.22
C GLU A 58 22.24 -7.31 -14.12
N PRO A 59 22.54 -6.76 -12.92
CA PRO A 59 21.54 -6.56 -11.89
C PRO A 59 20.41 -5.63 -12.35
N LEU A 60 19.15 -6.02 -12.09
CA LEU A 60 17.99 -5.18 -12.36
C LEU A 60 17.69 -4.33 -11.13
N VAL A 61 18.40 -3.21 -11.00
CA VAL A 61 18.37 -2.37 -9.80
C VAL A 61 17.22 -1.39 -9.84
N MET A 62 16.35 -1.48 -8.82
CA MET A 62 15.39 -0.45 -8.45
C MET A 62 16.01 0.48 -7.41
N ARG A 63 15.95 1.79 -7.68
CA ARG A 63 16.29 2.85 -6.73
C ARG A 63 15.03 3.37 -6.04
N PHE A 64 15.09 3.45 -4.72
CA PHE A 64 14.01 3.85 -3.83
C PHE A 64 14.48 5.00 -2.94
N VAL A 65 13.79 6.13 -2.98
CA VAL A 65 14.17 7.33 -2.22
C VAL A 65 13.03 7.75 -1.33
N VAL A 66 13.30 7.90 -0.04
CA VAL A 66 12.35 8.45 0.93
C VAL A 66 12.71 9.91 1.18
N TYR A 67 11.77 10.82 0.92
CA TYR A 67 11.90 12.24 1.14
C TYR A 67 11.12 12.67 2.37
N ASN A 68 11.76 13.49 3.20
CA ASN A 68 11.08 14.25 4.23
C ASN A 68 10.92 15.71 3.79
N ASN A 69 9.78 16.01 3.18
CA ASN A 69 9.45 17.37 2.76
C ASN A 69 8.82 18.22 3.88
N THR A 70 8.79 17.72 5.13
CA THR A 70 8.24 18.42 6.28
C THR A 70 9.32 19.23 7.02
N ASP A 71 8.90 20.00 8.02
CA ASP A 71 9.76 20.84 8.86
C ASP A 71 10.25 20.14 10.15
N SER A 72 9.88 18.88 10.36
CA SER A 72 10.24 18.08 11.53
C SER A 72 10.89 16.75 11.15
N THR A 73 11.70 16.20 12.05
CA THR A 73 12.24 14.84 11.86
C THR A 73 11.08 13.86 11.89
N LYS A 74 11.00 13.00 10.88
CA LYS A 74 10.01 11.93 10.79
C LYS A 74 10.70 10.57 10.80
N SER A 75 9.96 9.54 11.16
CA SER A 75 10.43 8.15 11.14
C SER A 75 9.50 7.29 10.30
N PHE A 76 10.06 6.24 9.67
CA PHE A 76 9.27 5.20 9.00
C PHE A 76 9.78 3.82 9.41
N CYS A 77 8.92 2.80 9.30
CA CYS A 77 9.30 1.42 9.52
C CYS A 77 10.02 0.90 8.27
N ILE A 78 11.24 0.37 8.43
CA ILE A 78 12.05 -0.13 7.31
C ILE A 78 11.51 -1.44 6.73
N TRP A 79 10.56 -2.09 7.41
CA TRP A 79 9.95 -3.31 6.93
C TRP A 79 9.16 -3.06 5.66
N HIS A 80 9.19 -4.02 4.74
CA HIS A 80 8.54 -3.90 3.45
C HIS A 80 9.11 -2.74 2.63
N THR A 81 10.39 -2.44 2.79
CA THR A 81 11.13 -1.46 1.99
C THR A 81 12.48 -2.03 1.59
N PRO A 82 13.17 -1.42 0.59
CA PRO A 82 14.53 -1.79 0.25
C PRO A 82 15.61 -1.43 1.29
N PHE A 83 15.26 -0.82 2.43
CA PHE A 83 16.20 -0.54 3.53
C PHE A 83 16.53 -1.80 4.35
N GLU A 84 15.95 -2.93 3.98
CA GLU A 84 16.31 -4.27 4.40
C GLU A 84 16.51 -5.15 3.15
N PRO A 85 17.12 -6.35 3.28
CA PRO A 85 17.09 -7.33 2.20
C PRO A 85 15.64 -7.62 1.75
N LEU A 86 15.46 -8.07 0.51
CA LEU A 86 14.16 -8.49 -0.05
C LEU A 86 13.60 -9.69 0.74
N MET A 87 12.91 -9.38 1.84
CA MET A 87 12.36 -10.31 2.83
C MET A 87 10.83 -10.25 2.89
N SER A 88 10.19 -9.55 1.94
CA SER A 88 8.76 -9.52 1.73
C SER A 88 8.41 -9.07 0.31
N LYS A 89 7.19 -9.40 -0.14
CA LYS A 89 6.63 -8.95 -1.43
C LYS A 89 6.03 -7.55 -1.29
N TYR A 90 6.88 -6.53 -1.22
CA TYR A 90 6.44 -5.13 -1.07
C TYR A 90 6.23 -4.37 -2.40
N LEU A 91 6.38 -5.06 -3.53
CA LEU A 91 6.12 -4.55 -4.87
C LEU A 91 5.09 -5.45 -5.56
N ASP A 92 4.13 -4.82 -6.23
CA ASP A 92 3.29 -5.47 -7.22
C ASP A 92 3.91 -5.24 -8.58
N ILE A 93 4.22 -6.32 -9.30
CA ILE A 93 4.82 -6.25 -10.64
C ILE A 93 3.95 -7.06 -11.59
N THR A 94 3.58 -6.45 -12.71
CA THR A 94 2.77 -7.08 -13.76
C THR A 94 3.47 -6.99 -15.10
N ASN A 95 3.31 -8.01 -15.95
CA ASN A 95 3.78 -7.95 -17.34
C ASN A 95 2.79 -7.17 -18.24
N GLU A 96 3.10 -7.08 -19.53
CA GLU A 96 2.26 -6.40 -20.54
C GLU A 96 0.83 -6.92 -20.64
N LYS A 97 0.60 -8.20 -20.30
CA LYS A 97 -0.72 -8.83 -20.27
C LYS A 97 -1.48 -8.55 -18.96
N GLY A 98 -0.86 -7.85 -18.02
CA GLY A 98 -1.40 -7.62 -16.67
C GLY A 98 -1.24 -8.82 -15.74
N GLU A 99 -0.48 -9.85 -16.14
CA GLU A 99 -0.24 -11.02 -15.31
C GLU A 99 0.80 -10.69 -14.23
N GLU A 100 0.53 -11.10 -13.01
CA GLU A 100 1.41 -10.86 -11.87
C GLU A 100 2.72 -11.67 -11.98
N VAL A 101 3.84 -11.00 -11.73
CA VAL A 101 5.16 -11.64 -11.61
C VAL A 101 5.28 -12.33 -10.26
N ALA A 102 5.64 -13.61 -10.28
CA ALA A 102 5.83 -14.39 -9.06
C ALA A 102 6.97 -13.83 -8.20
N TYR A 103 6.69 -13.67 -6.91
CA TYR A 103 7.71 -13.42 -5.90
C TYR A 103 8.36 -14.74 -5.50
N LYS A 104 9.69 -14.78 -5.53
CA LYS A 104 10.54 -15.94 -5.20
C LYS A 104 11.53 -15.65 -4.06
N GLY A 105 11.50 -14.44 -3.52
CA GLY A 105 12.37 -14.03 -2.41
C GLY A 105 11.98 -14.66 -1.08
N ALA A 106 12.80 -14.41 -0.06
CA ALA A 106 12.50 -14.83 1.29
C ALA A 106 11.30 -14.07 1.86
N MET A 107 10.58 -14.70 2.79
CA MET A 107 9.46 -14.10 3.51
C MET A 107 9.72 -14.18 5.01
N ALA A 108 10.02 -13.04 5.64
CA ALA A 108 10.26 -12.96 7.08
C ALA A 108 8.95 -13.06 7.87
N LYS A 109 8.92 -13.94 8.88
CA LYS A 109 7.89 -13.90 9.93
C LYS A 109 8.29 -12.86 10.96
N ARG A 110 7.37 -11.97 11.35
CA ARG A 110 7.66 -10.86 12.26
C ARG A 110 6.66 -10.79 13.40
N MET A 111 7.14 -10.31 14.54
CA MET A 111 6.26 -9.97 15.66
C MET A 111 5.55 -8.63 15.37
N MET A 112 4.40 -8.44 16.00
CA MET A 112 3.66 -7.18 15.96
C MET A 112 3.38 -6.70 17.39
N PRO A 113 3.51 -5.39 17.67
CA PRO A 113 3.94 -4.33 16.76
C PRO A 113 5.44 -4.42 16.38
N PRO A 114 5.90 -3.72 15.31
CA PRO A 114 7.32 -3.66 14.99
C PRO A 114 8.13 -3.09 16.17
N PRO A 115 9.29 -3.67 16.52
CA PRO A 115 10.16 -3.15 17.56
C PRO A 115 10.78 -1.80 17.15
N ALA A 116 11.27 -1.04 18.14
CA ALA A 116 11.76 0.32 17.93
C ALA A 116 12.97 0.39 16.97
N ASP A 117 13.80 -0.64 16.92
CA ASP A 117 14.94 -0.77 16.01
C ASP A 117 14.54 -1.01 14.54
N SER A 118 13.25 -1.24 14.28
CA SER A 118 12.69 -1.36 12.93
C SER A 118 12.35 -0.02 12.30
N TYR A 119 12.59 1.08 12.99
CA TYR A 119 12.33 2.43 12.51
C TYR A 119 13.63 3.18 12.24
N THR A 120 13.60 4.01 11.19
CA THR A 120 14.70 4.92 10.88
C THR A 120 14.20 6.34 10.74
N ASN A 121 15.08 7.31 11.01
CA ASN A 121 14.76 8.73 11.01
C ASN A 121 15.22 9.42 9.73
N VAL A 122 14.42 10.37 9.25
CA VAL A 122 14.76 11.27 8.14
C VAL A 122 14.63 12.69 8.64
N LYS A 123 15.72 13.48 8.55
CA LYS A 123 15.74 14.88 8.99
C LYS A 123 14.83 15.75 8.11
N PRO A 124 14.38 16.92 8.59
CA PRO A 124 13.64 17.88 7.76
C PRO A 124 14.40 18.22 6.48
N GLY A 125 13.72 18.20 5.33
CA GLY A 125 14.30 18.50 4.01
C GLY A 125 15.32 17.48 3.50
N ASP A 126 15.54 16.37 4.21
CA ASP A 126 16.53 15.36 3.84
C ASP A 126 15.89 14.16 3.13
N SER A 127 16.73 13.25 2.63
CA SER A 127 16.29 12.02 1.99
C SER A 127 17.17 10.82 2.33
N LEU A 128 16.57 9.64 2.33
CA LEU A 128 17.30 8.37 2.41
C LEU A 128 17.14 7.60 1.10
N VAL A 129 18.18 6.88 0.71
CA VAL A 129 18.22 6.10 -0.54
C VAL A 129 18.52 4.65 -0.23
N ALA A 130 17.78 3.75 -0.87
CA ALA A 130 18.06 2.33 -0.90
C ALA A 130 17.93 1.77 -2.32
N ASN A 131 18.61 0.66 -2.57
CA ASN A 131 18.59 -0.02 -3.85
C ASN A 131 18.23 -1.50 -3.64
N ALA A 132 17.40 -2.05 -4.52
CA ALA A 132 17.09 -3.48 -4.53
C ALA A 132 17.28 -4.05 -5.94
N ASP A 133 17.99 -5.17 -6.03
CA ASP A 133 18.07 -5.97 -7.24
C ASP A 133 16.81 -6.85 -7.36
N LEU A 134 15.93 -6.51 -8.30
CA LEU A 134 14.64 -7.18 -8.46
C LEU A 134 14.80 -8.64 -8.87
N LEU A 135 15.89 -9.03 -9.54
CA LEU A 135 16.13 -10.42 -9.96
C LEU A 135 16.32 -11.37 -8.78
N LYS A 136 16.66 -10.85 -7.59
CA LYS A 136 16.77 -11.63 -6.36
C LYS A 136 15.41 -11.99 -5.75
N GLY A 137 14.38 -11.17 -5.99
CA GLY A 137 13.06 -11.32 -5.38
C GLY A 137 11.95 -11.76 -6.33
N TYR A 138 12.10 -11.53 -7.65
CA TYR A 138 11.03 -11.69 -8.62
C TYR A 138 11.45 -12.57 -9.80
N ASP A 139 10.51 -13.37 -10.32
CA ASP A 139 10.74 -14.21 -11.49
C ASP A 139 10.50 -13.44 -12.81
N LEU A 140 11.33 -12.43 -13.06
CA LEU A 140 11.30 -11.63 -14.28
C LEU A 140 11.90 -12.41 -15.46
N LYS A 141 11.29 -12.29 -16.62
CA LYS A 141 11.72 -12.91 -17.88
C LYS A 141 12.25 -11.82 -18.81
N THR A 142 13.29 -12.16 -19.55
CA THR A 142 13.86 -11.29 -20.58
C THR A 142 12.90 -11.14 -21.76
N GLY A 143 13.10 -10.12 -22.59
CA GLY A 143 12.25 -9.79 -23.72
C GLY A 143 10.86 -9.26 -23.34
N SER A 144 10.65 -8.82 -22.09
CA SER A 144 9.33 -8.40 -21.58
C SER A 144 9.36 -7.02 -20.93
N SER A 145 8.28 -6.24 -21.11
CA SER A 145 8.01 -5.01 -20.35
C SER A 145 7.19 -5.30 -19.09
N TYR A 146 7.45 -4.50 -18.06
CA TYR A 146 6.84 -4.63 -16.75
C TYR A 146 6.33 -3.30 -16.22
N LYS A 147 5.29 -3.38 -15.41
CA LYS A 147 4.75 -2.28 -14.61
C LYS A 147 4.86 -2.64 -13.13
N LEU A 148 5.45 -1.74 -12.35
CA LEU A 148 5.74 -1.89 -10.92
C LEU A 148 5.06 -0.80 -10.11
N THR A 149 4.41 -1.20 -9.02
CA THR A 149 3.87 -0.31 -7.98
C THR A 149 4.30 -0.77 -6.58
N TYR A 150 4.36 0.16 -5.64
CA TYR A 150 4.70 -0.12 -4.25
C TYR A 150 3.45 -0.42 -3.42
N ASN A 151 3.45 -1.53 -2.70
CA ASN A 151 2.34 -1.97 -1.85
C ASN A 151 2.68 -2.02 -0.34
N GLY A 152 3.93 -1.67 0.03
CA GLY A 152 4.43 -1.70 1.41
C GLY A 152 3.96 -0.52 2.29
N SER A 153 3.15 0.40 1.76
CA SER A 153 2.73 1.63 2.44
C SER A 153 2.10 1.39 3.81
N ASN A 154 1.26 0.36 3.94
CA ASN A 154 0.58 0.04 5.22
C ASN A 154 1.55 -0.38 6.34
N MET A 155 2.68 -1.01 6.00
CA MET A 155 3.67 -1.45 6.99
C MET A 155 4.69 -0.35 7.27
N SER A 156 5.18 0.30 6.22
CA SER A 156 6.24 1.30 6.30
C SER A 156 5.77 2.67 6.80
N GLY A 157 4.51 3.05 6.49
CA GLY A 157 4.00 4.41 6.66
C GLY A 157 4.41 5.37 5.54
N LEU A 158 5.07 4.89 4.48
CA LEU A 158 5.49 5.70 3.34
C LEU A 158 4.37 5.88 2.32
N VAL A 159 4.31 7.05 1.69
CA VAL A 159 3.36 7.35 0.61
C VAL A 159 4.08 7.27 -0.74
N SER A 160 3.61 6.38 -1.62
CA SER A 160 4.03 6.33 -3.02
C SER A 160 2.84 6.62 -3.94
N LYS A 161 3.11 7.35 -5.03
CA LYS A 161 2.17 7.56 -6.14
C LYS A 161 2.74 7.01 -7.46
N ASP A 162 3.92 6.42 -7.39
CA ASP A 162 4.68 6.08 -8.58
C ASP A 162 4.16 4.76 -9.18
N THR A 163 4.03 4.77 -10.50
CA THR A 163 3.90 3.58 -11.32
C THR A 163 5.09 3.58 -12.27
N VAL A 164 5.97 2.60 -12.12
CA VAL A 164 7.23 2.53 -12.87
C VAL A 164 7.11 1.50 -13.98
N THR A 165 7.55 1.84 -15.19
CA THR A 165 7.66 0.89 -16.29
C THR A 165 9.12 0.64 -16.65
N PHE A 166 9.47 -0.60 -16.98
CA PHE A 166 10.82 -0.99 -17.39
C PHE A 166 10.80 -2.23 -18.27
N VAL A 167 11.86 -2.42 -19.06
CA VAL A 167 12.05 -3.60 -19.92
C VAL A 167 13.25 -4.39 -19.42
N TYR A 168 13.10 -5.71 -19.33
CA TYR A 168 14.22 -6.63 -19.11
C TYR A 168 14.58 -7.27 -20.45
N GLU A 169 15.75 -6.95 -21.00
CA GLU A 169 16.16 -7.29 -22.37
C GLU A 169 17.04 -8.55 -22.41
N ASP A 170 16.96 -9.30 -23.50
CA ASP A 170 17.87 -10.41 -23.79
C ASP A 170 19.28 -9.91 -24.13
N ILE A 171 20.29 -10.74 -23.87
CA ILE A 171 21.63 -10.53 -24.45
C ILE A 171 21.53 -10.77 -25.96
N HIS A 172 22.00 -9.79 -26.75
CA HIS A 172 22.08 -9.89 -28.21
C HIS A 172 23.35 -10.63 -28.64
#